data_AF-A0A359MRW7-F1
#
_entry.id   AF-A0A359MRW7-F1
#
_cell.length_a   1.000
_cell.length_b   1.000
_cell.length_c   1.000
_cell.angle_alpha   90.00
_cell.angle_beta   90.00
_cell.angle_gamma   90.00
#
_symmetry.space_group_name_H-M   'P 1'
#
loop_
_entity.id
_entity.type
_entity.pdbx_description
1 polymer ?
#
loop_
_entity_poly.entity_id
_entity_poly.type
_entity_poly.pdbx_seq_one_letter_code
_entity_poly.pdbx_strand_id
1 'polypeptide(L)'
;MVSDYHKTYPITWEDFSSIIKYKLLSEDRNLLNGYVDMSGDLADRIKKNSIYACTMEELALRLKTKNLTLTRINRALTHILLNIRKTSLKQYCQNGYTSYARVLGIKKESSHLLRRITDIGRIPVITKVAKAEKQIDPLAMQMLSEDLFAAHLYNQAVYEKYGTPLPNEYQRGILIV
;
A
#
# COMPACT_ATOMS: atom_id res chain seq x y z
N MET A 1 4.91 -14.58 -18.33
CA MET A 1 3.93 -13.45 -18.39
C MET A 1 2.57 -13.92 -18.87
N VAL A 2 2.37 -14.46 -20.09
CA VAL A 2 1.02 -14.92 -20.54
C VAL A 2 0.42 -16.06 -19.68
N SER A 3 1.24 -16.88 -19.02
CA SER A 3 0.83 -18.02 -18.19
C SER A 3 -0.01 -17.68 -16.96
N ASP A 4 0.05 -16.43 -16.50
CA ASP A 4 -0.43 -15.99 -15.19
C ASP A 4 -1.70 -15.11 -15.29
N TYR A 5 -2.10 -14.75 -16.53
CA TYR A 5 -3.35 -14.06 -16.81
C TYR A 5 -4.54 -14.94 -16.40
N HIS A 6 -5.54 -14.34 -15.75
CA HIS A 6 -6.67 -15.02 -15.10
C HIS A 6 -6.29 -16.00 -13.97
N LYS A 7 -5.03 -15.95 -13.50
CA LYS A 7 -4.59 -16.70 -12.31
C LYS A 7 -4.13 -15.79 -11.20
N THR A 8 -3.47 -14.68 -11.54
CA THR A 8 -2.99 -13.70 -10.56
C THR A 8 -3.32 -12.26 -10.92
N TYR A 9 -3.83 -11.99 -12.13
CA TYR A 9 -4.23 -10.67 -12.60
C TYR A 9 -5.27 -10.76 -13.74
N PRO A 10 -6.08 -9.70 -13.99
CA PRO A 10 -6.04 -8.37 -13.36
C PRO A 10 -6.78 -8.28 -12.02
N ILE A 11 -6.10 -7.72 -11.02
CA ILE A 11 -6.73 -7.16 -9.81
C ILE A 11 -7.13 -5.72 -10.11
N THR A 12 -8.34 -5.37 -9.71
CA THR A 12 -9.04 -4.13 -9.98
C THR A 12 -9.50 -3.50 -8.67
N TRP A 13 -9.94 -2.26 -8.73
CA TRP A 13 -10.38 -1.53 -7.55
C TRP A 13 -11.63 -2.14 -6.89
N GLU A 14 -12.49 -2.79 -7.68
CA GLU A 14 -13.69 -3.48 -7.17
C GLU A 14 -13.36 -4.68 -6.27
N ASP A 15 -12.21 -5.31 -6.46
CA ASP A 15 -11.77 -6.46 -5.65
C ASP A 15 -11.49 -6.05 -4.19
N PHE A 16 -11.34 -4.75 -3.91
CA PHE A 16 -11.18 -4.21 -2.55
C PHE A 16 -12.44 -3.53 -2.01
N SER A 17 -13.54 -3.54 -2.77
CA SER A 17 -14.73 -2.73 -2.48
C SER A 17 -15.33 -3.02 -1.11
N SER A 18 -15.47 -4.29 -0.73
CA SER A 18 -16.03 -4.71 0.56
C SER A 18 -15.20 -4.22 1.74
N ILE A 19 -13.87 -4.31 1.66
CA ILE A 19 -12.95 -3.90 2.73
C ILE A 19 -12.97 -2.39 2.89
N ILE A 20 -12.94 -1.65 1.77
CA ILE A 20 -12.99 -0.18 1.80
C ILE A 20 -14.32 0.27 2.39
N LYS A 21 -15.45 -0.26 1.89
CA LYS A 21 -16.78 0.08 2.40
C LYS A 21 -16.90 -0.21 3.89
N TYR A 22 -16.41 -1.36 4.36
CA TYR A 22 -16.35 -1.67 5.79
C TYR A 22 -15.62 -0.58 6.58
N LYS A 23 -14.42 -0.17 6.16
CA LYS A 23 -13.66 0.90 6.85
C LYS A 23 -14.40 2.24 6.84
N LEU A 24 -15.00 2.61 5.72
CA LEU A 24 -15.81 3.83 5.61
C LEU A 24 -17.03 3.81 6.52
N LEU A 25 -17.63 2.65 6.77
CA LEU A 25 -18.73 2.47 7.72
C LEU A 25 -18.25 2.55 9.17
N SER A 26 -17.15 1.86 9.49
CA SER A 26 -16.68 1.70 10.88
C SER A 26 -16.02 2.95 11.48
N GLU A 27 -15.41 3.80 10.66
CA GLU A 27 -14.64 4.95 11.17
C GLU A 27 -15.46 6.22 11.23
N ASP A 28 -15.38 7.01 12.31
CA ASP A 28 -16.03 8.31 12.38
C ASP A 28 -15.36 9.37 11.48
N ARG A 29 -15.98 10.56 11.42
CA ARG A 29 -15.48 11.69 10.64
C ARG A 29 -14.05 12.11 11.03
N ASN A 30 -13.73 12.12 12.33
CA ASN A 30 -12.45 12.59 12.83
C ASN A 30 -11.33 11.61 12.48
N LEU A 31 -11.60 10.31 12.65
CA LEU A 31 -10.71 9.24 12.21
C LEU A 31 -10.48 9.33 10.70
N LEU A 32 -11.53 9.46 9.89
CA LEU A 32 -11.39 9.60 8.44
C LEU A 32 -10.47 10.78 8.07
N ASN A 33 -10.68 11.96 8.69
CA ASN A 33 -9.85 13.14 8.45
C ASN A 33 -8.37 12.97 8.85
N GLY A 34 -8.03 11.92 9.61
CA GLY A 34 -6.65 11.56 9.94
C GLY A 34 -5.87 10.89 8.81
N TYR A 35 -6.52 10.46 7.72
CA TYR A 35 -5.86 9.83 6.56
C TYR A 35 -5.19 10.85 5.65
N VAL A 36 -4.09 10.44 5.00
CA VAL A 36 -3.43 11.24 3.96
C VAL A 36 -4.40 11.52 2.80
N ASP A 37 -4.26 12.68 2.16
CA ASP A 37 -5.16 13.23 1.13
C ASP A 37 -6.62 13.50 1.54
N MET A 38 -7.05 13.07 2.73
CA MET A 38 -8.38 13.36 3.26
C MET A 38 -8.52 14.81 3.75
N SER A 39 -9.63 15.45 3.40
CA SER A 39 -10.07 16.74 3.96
C SER A 39 -11.33 16.56 4.81
N GLY A 40 -11.63 17.54 5.65
CA GLY A 40 -12.89 17.56 6.42
C GLY A 40 -14.12 17.48 5.52
N ASP A 41 -14.17 18.25 4.42
CA ASP A 41 -15.27 18.21 3.45
C ASP A 41 -15.42 16.82 2.79
N LEU A 42 -14.30 16.17 2.44
CA LEU A 42 -14.36 14.82 1.87
C LEU A 42 -14.87 13.78 2.90
N ALA A 43 -14.41 13.88 4.16
CA ALA A 43 -14.90 13.01 5.23
C ALA A 43 -16.40 13.23 5.50
N ASP A 44 -16.87 14.48 5.50
CA ASP A 44 -18.29 14.82 5.63
C ASP A 44 -19.12 14.26 4.46
N ARG A 45 -18.60 14.34 3.23
CA ARG A 45 -19.26 13.76 2.06
C ARG A 45 -19.34 12.25 2.12
N ILE A 46 -18.27 11.56 2.52
CA ILE A 46 -18.26 10.11 2.71
C ILE A 46 -19.36 9.71 3.68
N LYS A 47 -19.53 10.44 4.79
CA LYS A 47 -20.55 10.12 5.80
C LYS A 47 -21.98 10.46 5.39
N LYS A 48 -22.17 11.42 4.47
CA LYS A 48 -23.50 11.78 3.94
C LYS A 48 -23.96 10.89 2.79
N ASN A 49 -23.03 10.29 2.02
CA ASN A 49 -23.37 9.48 0.86
C ASN A 49 -23.65 8.03 1.25
N SER A 50 -24.66 7.42 0.64
CA SER A 50 -24.88 5.98 0.72
C SER A 50 -23.78 5.25 -0.06
N ILE A 51 -23.06 4.37 0.64
CA ILE A 51 -21.94 3.58 0.09
C ILE A 51 -22.29 2.11 -0.17
N TYR A 52 -23.52 1.70 0.18
CA TYR A 52 -23.96 0.30 0.14
C TYR A 52 -24.28 -0.19 -1.28
N ALA A 53 -24.80 0.69 -2.14
CA ALA A 53 -25.26 0.35 -3.50
C ALA A 53 -24.52 1.20 -4.55
N CYS A 54 -23.20 1.00 -4.63
CA CYS A 54 -22.39 1.56 -5.71
C CYS A 54 -21.12 0.75 -5.94
N THR A 55 -20.61 0.79 -7.16
CA THR A 55 -19.22 0.37 -7.46
C THR A 55 -18.25 1.38 -6.83
N MET A 56 -16.98 1.00 -6.70
CA MET A 56 -15.96 1.93 -6.23
C MET A 56 -15.73 3.10 -7.20
N GLU A 57 -15.88 2.87 -8.50
CA GLU A 57 -15.85 3.93 -9.50
C GLU A 57 -17.00 4.93 -9.32
N GLU A 58 -18.23 4.43 -9.14
CA GLU A 58 -19.40 5.25 -8.86
C GLU A 58 -19.25 6.02 -7.54
N LEU A 59 -18.72 5.37 -6.50
CA LEU A 59 -18.44 6.01 -5.22
C LEU A 59 -17.46 7.18 -5.42
N ALA A 60 -16.35 6.96 -6.12
CA ALA A 60 -15.35 7.99 -6.36
C ALA A 60 -15.93 9.18 -7.17
N LEU A 61 -16.81 8.91 -8.14
CA LEU A 61 -17.52 9.93 -8.89
C LEU A 61 -18.52 10.72 -8.03
N ARG A 62 -19.25 10.07 -7.11
CA ARG A 62 -20.15 10.75 -6.16
C ARG A 62 -19.40 11.66 -5.19
N LEU A 63 -18.17 11.29 -4.81
CA LEU A 63 -17.31 12.08 -3.94
C LEU A 63 -16.62 13.24 -4.67
N LYS A 64 -16.57 13.21 -6.02
CA LYS A 64 -15.93 14.24 -6.84
C LYS A 64 -16.62 15.59 -6.68
N THR A 65 -15.82 16.64 -6.57
CA THR A 65 -16.28 18.03 -6.60
C THR A 65 -15.46 18.84 -7.59
N LYS A 66 -15.85 20.09 -7.86
CA LYS A 66 -15.04 21.00 -8.69
C LYS A 66 -13.63 21.21 -8.13
N ASN A 67 -13.47 21.16 -6.81
CA ASN A 67 -12.21 21.42 -6.11
C ASN A 67 -11.43 20.14 -5.79
N LEU A 68 -11.97 18.96 -6.12
CA LEU A 68 -11.38 17.67 -5.76
C LEU A 68 -11.32 16.73 -6.96
N THR A 69 -10.09 16.41 -7.38
CA THR A 69 -9.86 15.53 -8.53
C THR A 69 -10.16 14.07 -8.19
N LEU A 70 -10.54 13.30 -9.21
CA LEU A 70 -10.80 11.87 -9.06
C LEU A 70 -9.55 11.11 -8.56
N THR A 71 -8.37 11.48 -9.06
CA THR A 71 -7.09 10.93 -8.60
C THR A 71 -6.88 11.11 -7.11
N ARG A 72 -7.18 12.30 -6.56
CA ARG A 72 -7.03 12.55 -5.12
C ARG A 72 -8.02 11.72 -4.30
N ILE A 73 -9.24 11.55 -4.78
CA ILE A 73 -10.25 10.70 -4.11
C ILE A 73 -9.78 9.25 -4.08
N ASN A 74 -9.33 8.71 -5.22
CA ASN A 74 -8.83 7.34 -5.28
C ASN A 74 -7.63 7.14 -4.35
N ARG A 75 -6.66 8.09 -4.33
CA ARG A 75 -5.55 8.03 -3.36
C ARG A 75 -6.03 8.07 -1.91
N ALA A 76 -6.98 8.95 -1.57
CA ALA A 76 -7.54 9.00 -0.22
C ALA A 76 -8.21 7.68 0.18
N LEU A 77 -8.97 7.05 -0.71
CA LEU A 77 -9.57 5.73 -0.47
C LEU A 77 -8.50 4.63 -0.34
N THR A 78 -7.42 4.69 -1.11
CA THR A 78 -6.26 3.79 -0.94
C THR A 78 -5.55 4.02 0.39
N HIS A 79 -5.37 5.27 0.83
CA HIS A 79 -4.80 5.57 2.14
C HIS A 79 -5.69 5.07 3.28
N ILE A 80 -7.02 5.13 3.13
CA ILE A 80 -7.94 4.48 4.07
C ILE A 80 -7.68 2.98 4.06
N LEU A 81 -7.73 2.31 2.90
CA LEU A 81 -7.51 0.87 2.76
C LEU A 81 -6.22 0.40 3.43
N LEU A 82 -5.13 1.14 3.22
CA LEU A 82 -3.78 0.81 3.69
C LEU A 82 -3.44 1.38 5.07
N ASN A 83 -4.40 2.03 5.74
CA ASN A 83 -4.21 2.69 7.03
C ASN A 83 -3.13 3.82 7.06
N ILE A 84 -2.88 4.51 5.95
CA ILE A 84 -1.84 5.54 5.84
C ILE A 84 -2.30 6.87 6.47
N ARG A 85 -1.88 7.11 7.71
CA ARG A 85 -2.26 8.29 8.51
C ARG A 85 -1.32 9.49 8.29
N LYS A 86 -1.87 10.70 8.42
CA LYS A 86 -1.11 11.98 8.37
C LYS A 86 -0.02 12.03 9.44
N THR A 87 -0.27 11.46 10.61
CA THR A 87 0.67 11.42 11.74
C THR A 87 1.91 10.59 11.40
N SER A 88 1.75 9.36 10.90
CA SER A 88 2.85 8.51 10.46
C SER A 88 3.66 9.18 9.35
N LEU A 89 2.98 9.72 8.32
CA LEU A 89 3.67 10.42 7.23
C LEU A 89 4.48 11.63 7.71
N LYS A 90 3.91 12.44 8.61
CA LYS A 90 4.63 13.58 9.20
C LYS A 90 5.88 13.13 9.96
N GLN A 91 5.77 12.04 10.73
CA GLN A 91 6.89 11.46 11.45
C GLN A 91 7.99 10.99 10.49
N TYR A 92 7.63 10.33 9.38
CA TYR A 92 8.60 9.91 8.35
C TYR A 92 9.30 11.11 7.70
N CYS A 93 8.55 12.14 7.29
CA CYS A 93 9.13 13.35 6.70
C CYS A 93 10.11 14.05 7.65
N GLN A 94 9.79 14.11 8.95
CA GLN A 94 10.66 14.71 9.97
C GLN A 94 11.94 13.91 10.22
N ASN A 95 11.97 12.63 9.86
CA ASN A 95 13.11 11.73 10.06
C ASN A 95 13.83 11.36 8.75
N GLY A 96 13.77 12.23 7.73
CA GLY A 96 14.52 12.02 6.48
C GLY A 96 13.82 11.17 5.43
N TYR A 97 12.49 11.03 5.51
CA TYR A 97 11.64 10.29 4.57
C TYR A 97 11.84 8.77 4.65
N THR A 98 12.74 8.21 3.85
CA THR A 98 12.92 6.75 3.72
C THR A 98 14.31 6.35 4.22
N SER A 99 14.33 5.39 5.15
CA SER A 99 15.55 4.95 5.83
C SER A 99 16.04 3.55 5.42
N TYR A 100 15.51 2.97 4.34
CA TYR A 100 15.98 1.67 3.82
C TYR A 100 15.82 1.54 2.30
N ALA A 101 16.61 0.66 1.69
CA ALA A 101 16.42 0.24 0.31
C ALA A 101 16.01 -1.23 0.27
N ARG A 102 14.82 -1.54 -0.25
CA ARG A 102 14.32 -2.91 -0.40
C ARG A 102 14.60 -3.44 -1.80
N VAL A 103 15.34 -4.54 -1.92
CA VAL A 103 15.67 -5.14 -3.21
C VAL A 103 14.52 -6.06 -3.65
N LEU A 104 13.87 -5.73 -4.77
CA LEU A 104 12.78 -6.54 -5.34
C LEU A 104 13.28 -7.54 -6.40
N GLY A 105 14.30 -7.13 -7.17
CA GLY A 105 14.89 -7.95 -8.22
C GLY A 105 16.25 -7.42 -8.65
N ILE A 106 17.05 -8.29 -9.25
CA ILE A 106 18.37 -7.96 -9.78
C ILE A 106 18.68 -8.79 -11.02
N LYS A 107 19.41 -8.20 -11.96
CA LYS A 107 20.01 -8.97 -13.05
C LYS A 107 21.23 -9.73 -12.53
N LYS A 108 21.36 -11.01 -12.87
CA LYS A 108 22.46 -11.87 -12.38
C LYS A 108 23.85 -11.26 -12.63
N GLU A 109 24.04 -10.72 -13.83
CA GLU A 109 25.25 -10.02 -14.27
C GLU A 109 25.59 -8.76 -13.45
N SER A 110 24.57 -8.10 -12.87
CA SER A 110 24.72 -6.88 -12.08
C SER A 110 24.83 -7.13 -10.56
N SER A 111 24.91 -8.39 -10.13
CA SER A 111 24.98 -8.76 -8.70
C SER A 111 26.13 -8.08 -7.93
N HIS A 112 27.25 -7.81 -8.60
CA HIS A 112 28.38 -7.08 -8.03
C HIS A 112 28.04 -5.64 -7.62
N LEU A 113 27.10 -4.98 -8.31
CA LEU A 113 26.64 -3.63 -7.97
C LEU A 113 25.88 -3.63 -6.64
N LEU A 114 25.06 -4.64 -6.37
CA LEU A 114 24.34 -4.74 -5.11
C LEU A 114 25.31 -4.86 -3.92
N ARG A 115 26.37 -5.65 -4.07
CA ARG A 115 27.44 -5.75 -3.07
C ARG A 115 28.11 -4.40 -2.84
N ARG A 116 28.42 -3.68 -3.93
CA ARG A 116 29.01 -2.34 -3.79
C ARG A 116 28.05 -1.39 -3.08
N ILE A 117 26.77 -1.36 -3.44
CA ILE A 117 25.75 -0.53 -2.78
C ILE A 117 25.62 -0.89 -1.30
N THR A 118 25.68 -2.17 -0.92
CA THR A 118 25.66 -2.55 0.50
C THR A 118 26.91 -2.10 1.25
N ASP A 119 28.07 -2.09 0.60
CA ASP A 119 29.35 -1.77 1.22
C ASP A 119 29.56 -0.25 1.40
N ILE A 120 29.13 0.56 0.42
CA ILE A 120 29.31 2.04 0.45
C ILE A 120 28.02 2.82 0.74
N GLY A 121 26.89 2.14 0.82
CA GLY A 121 25.58 2.75 0.99
C GLY A 121 25.40 3.41 2.35
N ARG A 122 24.64 4.51 2.37
CA ARG A 122 24.30 5.24 3.61
C ARG A 122 23.02 4.75 4.29
N ILE A 123 22.26 3.89 3.62
CA ILE A 123 21.02 3.30 4.12
C ILE A 123 21.11 1.78 4.07
N PRO A 124 20.52 1.07 5.06
CA PRO A 124 20.43 -0.38 5.05
C PRO A 124 19.75 -0.92 3.80
N VAL A 125 20.29 -2.00 3.25
CA VAL A 125 19.74 -2.69 2.07
C VAL A 125 19.10 -4.01 2.50
N ILE A 126 17.77 -4.06 2.39
CA ILE A 126 16.96 -5.22 2.78
C ILE A 126 16.84 -6.16 1.58
N THR A 127 17.51 -7.31 1.70
CA THR A 127 17.46 -8.41 0.73
C THR A 127 16.54 -9.55 1.18
N LYS A 128 16.34 -9.69 2.49
CA LYS A 128 15.40 -10.64 3.11
C LYS A 128 14.64 -9.95 4.21
N VAL A 129 13.31 -9.95 4.11
CA VAL A 129 12.42 -9.29 5.09
C VAL A 129 12.64 -9.86 6.51
N ALA A 130 12.89 -11.17 6.63
CA ALA A 130 13.16 -11.83 7.91
C ALA A 130 14.41 -11.31 8.65
N LYS A 131 15.31 -10.56 7.99
CA LYS A 131 16.49 -9.94 8.63
C LYS A 131 16.31 -8.44 8.90
N ALA A 132 15.22 -7.84 8.43
CA ALA A 132 15.04 -6.39 8.45
C ALA A 132 15.04 -5.82 9.87
N GLU A 133 14.40 -6.50 10.83
CA GLU A 133 14.32 -6.07 12.23
C GLU A 133 15.70 -5.82 12.88
N LYS A 134 16.73 -6.54 12.45
CA LYS A 134 18.10 -6.37 12.96
C LYS A 134 18.91 -5.32 12.18
N GLN A 135 18.38 -4.79 11.09
CA GLN A 135 19.10 -3.93 10.14
C GLN A 135 18.62 -2.49 10.14
N ILE A 136 17.39 -2.22 10.55
CA ILE A 136 16.75 -0.91 10.45
C ILE A 136 16.21 -0.47 11.81
N ASP A 137 16.06 0.85 11.98
CA ASP A 137 15.48 1.41 13.21
C ASP A 137 13.97 1.13 13.33
N PRO A 138 13.37 1.34 14.51
CA PRO A 138 11.94 1.06 14.72
C PRO A 138 10.99 1.84 13.81
N LEU A 139 11.33 3.07 13.41
CA LEU A 139 10.49 3.88 12.54
C LEU A 139 10.51 3.36 11.10
N ALA A 140 11.69 2.98 10.62
CA ALA A 140 11.88 2.28 9.36
C ALA A 140 11.17 0.92 9.35
N MET A 141 11.19 0.19 10.48
CA MET A 141 10.47 -1.07 10.62
C MET A 141 8.95 -0.90 10.60
N GLN A 142 8.43 0.19 11.15
CA GLN A 142 7.01 0.53 11.03
C GLN A 142 6.62 0.74 9.56
N MET A 143 7.40 1.53 8.82
CA MET A 143 7.16 1.78 7.39
C MET A 143 7.24 0.50 6.56
N LEU A 144 8.23 -0.36 6.82
CA LEU A 144 8.31 -1.67 6.18
C LEU A 144 7.09 -2.54 6.51
N SER A 145 6.58 -2.47 7.73
CA SER A 145 5.38 -3.21 8.13
C SER A 145 4.13 -2.73 7.39
N GLU A 146 4.02 -1.43 7.10
CA GLU A 146 2.96 -0.86 6.26
C GLU A 146 3.06 -1.38 4.80
N ASP A 147 4.28 -1.47 4.24
CA ASP A 147 4.53 -2.08 2.93
C ASP A 147 4.13 -3.56 2.89
N LEU A 148 4.48 -4.32 3.93
CA LEU A 148 4.15 -5.75 4.04
C LEU A 148 2.65 -5.97 4.19
N PHE A 149 1.97 -5.11 4.94
CA PHE A 149 0.51 -5.13 5.05
C PHE A 149 -0.15 -4.94 3.68
N ALA A 150 0.31 -3.95 2.90
CA ALA A 150 -0.19 -3.71 1.55
C ALA A 150 0.00 -4.92 0.62
N ALA A 151 1.17 -5.57 0.68
CA ALA A 151 1.46 -6.77 -0.09
C ALA A 151 0.57 -7.97 0.32
N HIS A 152 0.37 -8.19 1.62
CA HIS A 152 -0.50 -9.25 2.11
C HIS A 152 -1.97 -9.03 1.71
N LEU A 153 -2.45 -7.79 1.81
CA LEU A 153 -3.80 -7.43 1.38
C LEU A 153 -4.01 -7.66 -0.12
N TYR A 154 -3.00 -7.33 -0.94
CA TYR A 154 -3.05 -7.63 -2.37
C TYR A 154 -3.07 -9.14 -2.65
N ASN A 155 -2.22 -9.91 -1.99
CA ASN A 155 -2.20 -11.37 -2.12
C ASN A 155 -3.54 -12.01 -1.71
N GLN A 156 -4.19 -11.47 -0.67
CA GLN A 156 -5.53 -11.88 -0.28
C GLN A 156 -6.55 -11.63 -1.39
N ALA A 157 -6.56 -10.43 -1.99
CA ALA A 157 -7.46 -10.14 -3.12
C ALA A 157 -7.22 -11.06 -4.33
N VAL A 158 -5.96 -11.42 -4.60
CA VAL A 158 -5.62 -12.42 -5.64
C VAL A 158 -6.22 -13.79 -5.33
N TYR A 159 -6.08 -14.24 -4.08
CA TYR A 159 -6.63 -15.53 -3.66
C TYR A 159 -8.16 -15.53 -3.69
N GLU A 160 -8.81 -14.46 -3.21
CA GLU A 160 -10.27 -14.34 -3.25
C GLU A 160 -10.82 -14.35 -4.68
N LYS A 161 -10.11 -13.71 -5.63
CA LYS A 161 -10.55 -13.62 -7.02
C LYS A 161 -10.26 -14.87 -7.85
N TYR A 162 -9.10 -15.49 -7.67
CA TYR A 162 -8.60 -16.54 -8.56
C TYR A 162 -8.34 -17.88 -7.87
N GLY A 163 -8.40 -17.95 -6.54
CA GLY A 163 -8.03 -19.14 -5.77
C GLY A 163 -6.53 -19.45 -5.76
N THR A 164 -5.69 -18.56 -6.30
CA THR A 164 -4.24 -18.78 -6.42
C THR A 164 -3.51 -18.27 -5.18
N PRO A 165 -2.86 -19.14 -4.38
CA PRO A 165 -2.05 -18.69 -3.26
C PRO A 165 -0.74 -18.07 -3.78
N LEU A 166 -0.46 -16.84 -3.36
CA LEU A 166 0.82 -16.18 -3.60
C LEU A 166 1.75 -16.34 -2.40
N PRO A 167 3.06 -16.49 -2.60
CA PRO A 167 4.01 -16.57 -1.49
C PRO A 167 4.01 -15.25 -0.71
N ASN A 168 4.09 -15.34 0.61
CA ASN A 168 4.23 -14.15 1.44
C ASN A 168 5.60 -13.48 1.22
N GLU A 169 5.72 -12.22 1.63
CA GLU A 169 6.94 -11.42 1.41
C GLU A 169 8.14 -11.90 2.25
N TYR A 170 7.94 -12.78 3.24
CA TYR A 170 9.00 -13.41 4.01
C TYR A 170 9.63 -14.62 3.30
N GLN A 171 8.82 -15.34 2.52
CA GLN A 171 9.22 -16.51 1.72
C GLN A 171 9.70 -16.10 0.33
N ARG A 172 9.24 -14.95 -0.17
CA ARG A 172 9.61 -14.44 -1.49
C ARG A 172 11.07 -14.01 -1.51
N GLY A 173 11.88 -14.73 -2.29
CA GLY A 173 13.25 -14.34 -2.59
C GLY A 173 13.32 -13.18 -3.57
N ILE A 174 14.50 -12.57 -3.68
CA ILE A 174 14.80 -11.59 -4.73
C ILE A 174 14.65 -12.27 -6.09
N LEU A 175 13.94 -11.62 -7.01
CA LEU A 175 13.85 -12.08 -8.39
C LEU A 175 15.21 -11.89 -9.08
N ILE A 176 15.85 -12.99 -9.48
CA ILE A 176 17.08 -12.95 -10.26
C ILE A 176 16.73 -13.22 -11.72
N VAL A 177 17.03 -12.25 -12.59
CA VAL A 177 16.80 -12.34 -14.04
C VAL A 177 18.14 -12.45 -14.77
#